data_AF-A0A4P5UH96-F1
#
_entry.id   AF-A0A4P5UH96-F1
#
_cell.length_a   1.000
_cell.length_b   1.000
_cell.length_c   1.000
_cell.angle_alpha   90.00
_cell.angle_beta   90.00
_cell.angle_gamma   90.00
#
_symmetry.space_group_name_H-M   'P 1'
#
loop_
_entity.id
_entity.type
_entity.pdbx_description
1 polymer ?
#
loop_
_entity_poly.entity_id
_entity_poly.type
_entity_poly.pdbx_seq_one_letter_code
_entity_poly.pdbx_strand_id
1 'polypeptide(L)'
;MHITPKSLQLQISGMTCAACSAHIEKLLNELPKVTATVNLATEIAHVNFIPGVTTANELIAIVLRAGYQAIEINERSHSEEKIRRLNAYHADFRLFWISAALTLPLMLHMATVSF
;
A
#
# COMPACT_ATOMS: atom_id res chain seq x y z
N MET A 1 -14.78 18.43 14.15
CA MET A 1 -14.16 17.94 12.90
C MET A 1 -12.69 17.66 13.18
N HIS A 2 -12.30 16.40 13.38
CA HIS A 2 -10.88 16.06 13.55
C HIS A 2 -10.25 15.93 12.17
N ILE A 3 -9.42 16.90 11.82
CA ILE A 3 -8.63 16.87 10.60
C ILE A 3 -7.29 16.23 10.97
N THR A 4 -7.21 14.91 10.84
CA THR A 4 -5.98 14.18 11.16
C THR A 4 -5.01 14.35 9.99
N PRO A 5 -3.81 14.93 10.19
CA PRO A 5 -2.83 15.03 9.13
C PRO A 5 -2.45 13.63 8.63
N LYS A 6 -2.44 13.45 7.31
CA LYS A 6 -2.04 12.20 6.65
C LYS A 6 -0.60 12.36 6.16
N SER A 7 0.24 11.38 6.49
CA SER A 7 1.58 11.25 5.93
C SER A 7 1.56 10.28 4.75
N LEU A 8 2.34 10.61 3.74
CA LEU A 8 2.50 9.86 2.49
C LEU A 8 3.96 9.83 2.11
N GLN A 9 4.39 8.74 1.49
CA GLN A 9 5.69 8.67 0.85
C GLN A 9 5.47 8.51 -0.65
N LEU A 10 6.21 9.29 -1.45
CA LEU A 10 6.20 9.23 -2.89
C LEU A 10 7.61 8.84 -3.35
N GLN A 11 7.71 7.75 -4.09
CA GLN A 11 8.94 7.42 -4.80
C GLN A 11 8.98 8.22 -6.09
N ILE A 12 10.04 8.99 -6.30
CA ILE A 12 10.17 9.91 -7.43
C ILE A 12 11.34 9.48 -8.31
N SER A 13 11.07 9.16 -9.57
CA SER A 13 12.10 8.75 -10.52
C SER A 13 12.44 9.88 -11.49
N GLY A 14 13.72 9.95 -11.89
CA GLY A 14 14.23 10.93 -12.85
C GLY A 14 14.89 12.17 -12.22
N MET A 15 15.03 12.23 -10.89
CA MET A 15 15.82 13.29 -10.23
C MET A 15 17.31 12.96 -10.35
N THR A 16 18.04 13.66 -11.22
CA THR A 16 19.48 13.41 -11.43
C THR A 16 20.40 14.40 -10.72
N CYS A 17 19.84 15.39 -10.03
CA CYS A 17 20.61 16.47 -9.39
C CYS A 17 19.91 16.99 -8.11
N ALA A 18 20.70 17.50 -7.16
CA ALA A 18 20.21 18.15 -5.95
C ALA A 18 19.29 19.36 -6.24
N ALA A 19 19.51 20.04 -7.36
CA ALA A 19 18.63 21.11 -7.81
C ALA A 19 17.23 20.59 -8.21
N CYS A 20 17.15 19.39 -8.82
CA CYS A 20 15.88 18.77 -9.19
C CYS A 20 15.06 18.40 -7.95
N SER A 21 15.69 17.78 -6.95
CA SER A 21 15.00 17.43 -5.70
C SER A 21 14.53 18.68 -4.94
N ALA A 22 15.35 19.72 -4.87
CA ALA A 22 14.97 20.99 -4.24
C ALA A 22 13.81 21.69 -4.96
N HIS A 23 13.77 21.63 -6.30
CA HIS A 23 12.68 22.18 -7.09
C HIS A 23 11.35 21.46 -6.80
N ILE A 24 11.36 20.11 -6.76
CA ILE A 24 10.16 19.33 -6.44
C ILE A 24 9.71 19.58 -4.99
N GLU A 25 10.64 19.64 -4.05
CA GLU A 25 10.33 19.96 -2.66
C GLU A 25 9.62 21.32 -2.54
N LYS A 26 10.14 22.34 -3.24
CA LYS A 26 9.51 23.66 -3.27
C LYS A 26 8.11 23.62 -3.88
N LEU A 27 7.94 22.96 -5.03
CA LEU A 27 6.64 22.83 -5.70
C LEU A 27 5.59 22.15 -4.82
N LEU A 28 5.97 21.10 -4.09
CA LEU A 28 5.06 20.40 -3.20
C LEU A 28 4.69 21.24 -1.96
N ASN A 29 5.64 22.05 -1.46
CA ASN A 29 5.41 22.95 -0.32
C ASN A 29 4.62 24.22 -0.69
N GLU A 30 4.48 24.56 -1.97
CA GLU A 30 3.60 25.66 -2.41
C GLU A 30 2.12 25.34 -2.25
N LEU A 31 1.77 24.05 -2.07
CA LEU A 31 0.39 23.64 -1.86
C LEU A 31 -0.14 24.01 -0.47
N PRO A 32 -1.44 24.35 -0.37
CA PRO A 32 -2.03 24.77 0.89
C PRO A 32 -2.02 23.62 1.90
N LYS A 33 -1.42 23.87 3.08
CA LYS A 33 -1.37 22.91 4.20
C LYS A 33 -0.65 21.60 3.85
N VAL A 34 0.35 21.68 2.99
CA VAL A 34 1.28 20.59 2.67
C VAL A 34 2.65 20.89 3.27
N THR A 35 3.31 19.88 3.79
CA THR A 35 4.73 19.92 4.18
C THR A 35 5.42 18.73 3.55
N ALA A 36 6.31 19.02 2.60
CA ALA A 36 7.05 18.02 1.84
C ALA A 36 8.55 18.12 2.09
N THR A 37 9.23 16.99 2.10
CA THR A 37 10.70 16.90 2.20
C THR A 37 11.17 15.84 1.22
N VAL A 38 12.16 16.16 0.39
CA VAL A 38 12.64 15.25 -0.66
C VAL A 38 14.06 14.82 -0.35
N ASN A 39 14.30 13.51 -0.37
CA ASN A 39 15.63 12.95 -0.24
C ASN A 39 16.09 12.39 -1.58
N LEU A 40 17.08 13.03 -2.20
CA LEU A 40 17.66 12.60 -3.47
C LEU A 40 18.36 11.24 -3.36
N ALA A 41 19.02 10.95 -2.24
CA ALA A 41 19.80 9.72 -2.08
C ALA A 41 18.90 8.47 -2.03
N THR A 42 17.67 8.62 -1.53
CA THR A 42 16.69 7.53 -1.46
C THR A 42 15.62 7.63 -2.54
N GLU A 43 15.60 8.70 -3.34
CA GLU A 43 14.54 9.00 -4.31
C GLU A 43 13.13 9.04 -3.70
N ILE A 44 13.04 9.41 -2.41
CA ILE A 44 11.78 9.41 -1.65
C ILE A 44 11.43 10.84 -1.24
N ALA A 45 10.18 11.23 -1.49
CA ALA A 45 9.56 12.42 -0.97
C ALA A 45 8.57 12.05 0.15
N HIS A 46 8.82 12.58 1.35
CA HIS A 46 7.90 12.49 2.48
C HIS A 46 6.96 13.69 2.43
N VAL A 47 5.65 13.45 2.41
CA VAL A 47 4.64 14.50 2.31
C VAL A 47 3.61 14.34 3.41
N ASN A 48 3.44 15.40 4.20
CA ASN A 48 2.37 15.53 5.19
C ASN A 48 1.34 16.51 4.65
N PHE A 49 0.09 16.08 4.56
CA PHE A 49 -1.00 16.92 4.06
C PHE A 49 -2.30 16.69 4.81
N ILE A 50 -3.23 17.63 4.65
CA ILE A 50 -4.58 17.53 5.19
C ILE A 50 -5.50 16.84 4.16
N PRO A 51 -6.04 15.64 4.47
CA PRO A 51 -7.00 15.00 3.58
C PRO A 51 -8.27 15.85 3.47
N GLY A 52 -8.69 16.14 2.24
CA GLY A 52 -9.84 17.00 1.93
C GLY A 52 -9.46 18.40 1.44
N VAL A 53 -8.24 18.87 1.71
CA VAL A 53 -7.67 20.09 1.09
C VAL A 53 -6.78 19.72 -0.09
N THR A 54 -6.00 18.66 0.05
CA THR A 54 -5.12 18.12 -0.99
C THR A 54 -5.27 16.60 -1.03
N THR A 55 -5.10 16.00 -2.21
CA THR A 55 -5.18 14.55 -2.41
C THR A 55 -3.84 13.98 -2.86
N ALA A 56 -3.60 12.68 -2.59
CA ALA A 56 -2.40 11.99 -3.07
C ALA A 56 -2.25 12.07 -4.60
N ASN A 57 -3.35 11.95 -5.34
CA ASN A 57 -3.37 12.08 -6.79
C ASN A 57 -2.94 13.47 -7.27
N GLU A 58 -3.29 14.53 -6.54
CA GLU A 58 -2.90 15.89 -6.87
C GLU A 58 -1.40 16.12 -6.67
N LEU A 59 -0.83 15.57 -5.59
CA LEU A 59 0.61 15.58 -5.34
C LEU A 59 1.37 14.87 -6.48
N ILE A 60 0.91 13.67 -6.88
CA ILE A 60 1.48 12.91 -8.00
C ILE A 60 1.35 13.69 -9.31
N ALA A 61 0.19 14.30 -9.58
CA ALA A 61 -0.05 15.06 -10.80
C ALA A 61 0.86 16.31 -10.92
N ILE A 62 1.22 16.95 -9.80
CA ILE A 62 2.18 18.06 -9.80
C ILE A 62 3.58 17.56 -10.17
N VAL A 63 4.02 16.45 -9.60
CA VAL A 63 5.33 15.87 -9.93
C VAL A 63 5.39 15.43 -11.39
N LEU A 64 4.32 14.83 -11.91
CA LEU A 64 4.17 14.48 -13.33
C LEU A 64 4.23 15.72 -14.23
N ARG A 65 3.53 16.80 -13.86
CA ARG A 65 3.57 18.08 -14.61
C ARG A 65 4.95 18.73 -14.59
N ALA A 66 5.74 18.50 -13.53
CA ALA A 66 7.12 18.94 -13.44
C ALA A 66 8.08 18.10 -14.29
N GLY A 67 7.61 17.02 -14.93
CA GLY A 67 8.39 16.16 -15.83
C GLY A 67 9.03 14.95 -15.15
N TYR A 68 8.61 14.60 -13.93
CA TYR A 68 9.14 13.47 -13.16
C TYR A 68 8.08 12.40 -12.94
N GLN A 69 8.50 11.16 -12.72
CA GLN A 69 7.57 10.08 -12.36
C GLN A 69 7.42 10.02 -10.84
N ALA A 70 6.19 9.82 -10.34
CA ALA A 70 5.92 9.68 -8.91
C ALA A 70 4.95 8.53 -8.65
N ILE A 71 5.28 7.68 -7.68
CA ILE A 71 4.46 6.53 -7.26
C ILE A 71 4.26 6.61 -5.74
N GLU A 72 3.03 6.39 -5.28
CA GLU A 72 2.74 6.28 -3.85
C GLU A 72 3.33 4.98 -3.29
N ILE A 73 4.23 5.11 -2.31
CA ILE A 73 4.73 4.00 -1.51
C ILE A 73 4.10 4.08 -0.11
N ASN A 74 3.14 3.19 0.15
CA ASN A 74 2.38 3.21 1.40
C ASN A 74 2.44 1.85 2.09
N GLU A 75 3.21 1.76 3.17
CA GLU A 75 3.30 0.56 4.02
C GLU A 75 1.93 0.17 4.63
N ARG A 76 0.99 1.11 4.78
CA ARG A 76 -0.37 0.83 5.29
C ARG A 76 -1.33 0.31 4.23
N SER A 77 -1.09 0.53 2.94
CA SER A 77 -1.92 -0.06 1.88
C SER A 77 -1.80 -1.60 1.88
N HIS A 78 -0.61 -2.11 2.21
CA HIS A 78 -0.37 -3.54 2.31
C HIS A 78 -1.01 -4.17 3.55
N SER A 79 -1.23 -3.45 4.65
CA SER A 79 -1.84 -4.04 5.86
C SER A 79 -3.36 -4.23 5.70
N GLU A 80 -4.08 -3.26 5.15
CA GLU A 80 -5.53 -3.37 4.93
C GLU A 80 -5.89 -4.42 3.86
N GLU A 81 -5.13 -4.48 2.76
CA GLU A 81 -5.36 -5.46 1.70
C GLU A 81 -4.97 -6.88 2.13
N LYS A 82 -3.89 -7.03 2.91
CA LYS A 82 -3.47 -8.33 3.46
C LYS A 82 -4.43 -8.83 4.54
N ILE A 83 -5.02 -7.95 5.36
CA ILE A 83 -6.09 -8.34 6.30
C ILE A 83 -7.35 -8.80 5.55
N ARG A 84 -7.74 -8.15 4.44
CA ARG A 84 -8.85 -8.64 3.58
C ARG A 84 -8.53 -10.01 2.96
N ARG A 85 -7.29 -10.23 2.49
CA ARG A 85 -6.84 -11.52 1.96
C ARG A 85 -6.78 -12.61 3.05
N LEU A 86 -6.37 -12.28 4.27
CA LEU A 86 -6.38 -13.20 5.42
C LEU A 86 -7.81 -13.57 5.85
N ASN A 87 -8.74 -12.62 5.79
CA ASN A 87 -10.16 -12.91 6.07
C ASN A 87 -10.81 -13.72 4.94
N ALA A 88 -10.38 -13.54 3.70
CA ALA A 88 -10.78 -14.39 2.57
C ALA A 88 -10.21 -15.83 2.67
N TYR A 89 -9.07 -16.02 3.35
CA TYR A 89 -8.42 -17.32 3.52
C TYR A 89 -9.23 -18.30 4.40
N HIS A 90 -10.07 -17.81 5.32
CA HIS A 90 -10.86 -18.69 6.20
C HIS A 90 -12.10 -19.31 5.52
N ALA A 91 -12.47 -18.86 4.31
CA ALA A 91 -13.65 -19.38 3.63
C ALA A 91 -13.46 -20.84 3.14
N ASP A 92 -12.21 -21.24 2.85
CA ASP A 92 -11.91 -22.55 2.26
C ASP A 92 -11.84 -23.69 3.28
N PHE A 93 -11.70 -23.39 4.58
CA PHE A 93 -11.50 -24.43 5.59
C PHE A 93 -12.74 -25.30 5.85
N ARG A 94 -13.94 -24.80 5.50
CA ARG A 94 -15.20 -25.54 5.67
C ARG A 94 -15.37 -26.68 4.65
N LEU A 95 -14.94 -26.50 3.40
CA LEU A 95 -15.01 -27.57 2.40
C LEU A 95 -14.00 -28.68 2.68
N PHE A 96 -12.81 -28.34 3.15
CA PHE A 96 -11.77 -29.30 3.51
C PHE A 96 -12.24 -30.28 4.59
N TRP A 97 -12.93 -29.78 5.62
CA TRP A 97 -13.45 -30.61 6.71
C TRP A 97 -14.61 -31.50 6.30
N ILE A 98 -15.48 -31.07 5.39
CA ILE A 98 -16.59 -31.89 4.87
C ILE A 98 -16.05 -33.07 4.07
N SER A 99 -15.04 -32.85 3.21
CA SER A 99 -14.40 -33.93 2.48
C SER A 99 -13.67 -34.93 3.39
N ALA A 100 -12.97 -34.44 4.42
CA ALA A 100 -12.25 -35.30 5.36
C ALA A 100 -13.21 -36.20 6.17
N ALA A 101 -14.35 -35.65 6.61
CA ALA A 101 -15.37 -36.42 7.32
C ALA A 101 -16.02 -37.51 6.43
N LEU A 102 -16.14 -37.27 5.12
CA LEU A 102 -16.72 -38.23 4.18
C LEU A 102 -15.76 -39.39 3.83
N THR A 103 -14.45 -39.12 3.76
CA THR A 103 -13.43 -40.14 3.42
C THR A 103 -12.89 -40.91 4.62
N LEU A 104 -12.94 -40.34 5.83
CA LEU A 104 -12.51 -41.01 7.06
C LEU A 104 -13.16 -42.40 7.29
N PRO A 105 -14.49 -42.57 7.18
CA PRO A 105 -15.13 -43.87 7.40
C PRO A 105 -14.75 -44.90 6.33
N LEU A 106 -14.49 -44.48 5.09
CA LEU A 106 -14.03 -45.35 4.01
C LEU A 106 -12.60 -45.85 4.25
N MET A 107 -11.70 -45.01 4.75
CA MET A 107 -10.35 -45.43 5.14
C MET A 107 -10.36 -46.39 6.33
N LEU A 108 -11.20 -46.13 7.34
CA LEU A 108 -11.37 -47.03 8.49
C LEU A 108 -11.89 -48.41 8.05
N HIS A 109 -12.84 -48.44 7.10
CA HIS A 109 -13.39 -49.68 6.58
C HIS A 109 -12.34 -50.53 5.84
N MET A 110 -11.52 -49.90 5.00
CA MET A 110 -10.42 -50.58 4.28
C MET A 110 -9.38 -51.15 5.24
N ALA A 111 -9.05 -50.44 6.33
CA ALA A 111 -8.11 -50.93 7.35
C ALA A 111 -8.64 -52.15 8.12
N THR A 112 -9.95 -52.25 8.33
CA THR A 112 -10.57 -53.41 9.02
C THR A 112 -10.69 -54.66 8.14
N VAL A 113 -10.69 -54.54 6.82
CA VAL A 113 -10.88 -55.67 5.88
C VAL A 113 -9.55 -56.33 5.49
N SER A 114 -8.42 -55.67 5.75
CA SER A 114 -7.08 -56.17 5.41
C SER A 114 -6.34 -56.88 6.58
N PHE A 115 -7.00 -57.08 7.72
CA PHE A 115 -6.49 -57.80 8.89
C PHE A 115 -7.32 -59.06 9.14
#